data_AF-A0A0F4NNX7-F1
#
_entry.id   AF-A0A0F4NNX7-F1
#
_cell.length_a   1.000
_cell.length_b   1.000
_cell.length_c   1.000
_cell.angle_alpha   90.00
_cell.angle_beta   90.00
_cell.angle_gamma   90.00
#
_symmetry.space_group_name_H-M   'P 1'
#
loop_
_entity.id
_entity.type
_entity.pdbx_description
1 polymer ?
#
loop_
_entity_poly.entity_id
_entity_poly.type
_entity_poly.pdbx_seq_one_letter_code
_entity_poly.pdbx_strand_id
1 'polypeptide(L)'
;MSDLLREIKSGFNTNTQFGRVCYVTAGTEWLTLRDIEKRIGRLFKDKDTQAAISARLREVSPIKHGFVKERRHEQINGKRVYFYRLVPFVQEAA
;
A
#
# COMPACT_ATOMS: atom_id res chain seq x y z
N MET A 1 3.42 7.17 -15.61
CA MET A 1 2.76 6.06 -14.88
C MET A 1 2.63 4.93 -15.89
N SER A 2 3.27 3.77 -15.69
CA SER A 2 3.16 2.66 -16.64
C SER A 2 1.73 2.09 -16.66
N ASP A 3 1.30 1.56 -17.81
CA ASP A 3 -0.06 1.02 -17.99
C ASP A 3 -0.34 -0.15 -17.04
N LEU A 4 0.67 -0.97 -16.77
CA LEU A 4 0.62 -2.05 -15.78
C LEU A 4 0.21 -1.55 -14.38
N LEU A 5 0.71 -0.40 -13.93
CA LEU A 5 0.33 0.16 -12.63
C LEU A 5 -1.10 0.70 -12.61
N ARG A 6 -1.62 1.18 -13.76
CA ARG A 6 -3.02 1.61 -13.86
C ARG A 6 -3.96 0.41 -13.79
N GLU A 7 -3.64 -0.65 -14.51
CA GLU A 7 -4.42 -1.89 -14.54
C GLU A 7 -4.47 -2.53 -13.16
N ILE A 8 -3.31 -2.73 -12.51
CA ILE A 8 -3.18 -3.22 -11.13
C ILE A 8 -4.05 -2.42 -10.15
N LYS A 9 -4.08 -1.08 -10.29
CA LYS A 9 -4.81 -0.20 -9.38
C LYS A 9 -6.33 -0.18 -9.62
N SER A 10 -6.78 -0.48 -10.83
CA SER A 10 -8.21 -0.46 -11.18
C SER A 10 -9.05 -1.53 -10.45
N GLY A 11 -8.40 -2.59 -9.94
CA GLY A 11 -9.06 -3.67 -9.21
C GLY A 11 -9.48 -3.35 -7.77
N PHE A 12 -9.07 -2.22 -7.20
CA PHE A 12 -9.37 -1.89 -5.80
C PHE A 12 -10.64 -1.07 -5.63
N ASN A 13 -11.55 -1.51 -4.75
CA ASN A 13 -12.70 -0.71 -4.33
C ASN A 13 -12.30 0.43 -3.37
N THR A 14 -12.02 1.61 -3.93
CA THR A 14 -11.57 2.80 -3.18
C THR A 14 -12.66 3.46 -2.32
N ASN A 15 -13.90 2.98 -2.34
CA ASN A 15 -14.92 3.39 -1.37
C ASN A 15 -14.71 2.72 0.01
N THR A 16 -13.83 1.72 0.08
CA THR A 16 -13.45 1.05 1.33
C THR A 16 -12.08 1.55 1.80
N GLN A 17 -11.89 1.59 3.12
CA GLN A 17 -10.58 1.90 3.72
C GLN A 17 -9.49 0.93 3.22
N PHE A 18 -9.79 -0.37 3.13
CA PHE A 18 -8.86 -1.37 2.61
C PHE A 18 -8.44 -1.08 1.16
N GLY A 19 -9.41 -0.80 0.28
CA GLY A 19 -9.14 -0.51 -1.12
C GLY A 19 -8.35 0.77 -1.33
N ARG A 20 -8.61 1.84 -0.56
CA ARG A 20 -7.78 3.08 -0.60
C ARG A 20 -6.33 2.82 -0.21
N VAL A 21 -6.12 2.08 0.88
CA VAL A 21 -4.78 1.72 1.34
C VAL A 21 -4.04 0.92 0.26
N CYS A 22 -4.70 -0.07 -0.33
CA CYS A 22 -4.09 -0.89 -1.37
C CYS A 22 -3.79 -0.08 -2.64
N TYR A 23 -4.74 0.74 -3.09
CA TYR A 23 -4.57 1.61 -4.28
C TYR A 23 -3.37 2.56 -4.15
N VAL A 24 -3.20 3.18 -2.98
CA VAL A 24 -2.12 4.15 -2.74
C VAL A 24 -0.77 3.45 -2.57
N THR A 25 -0.76 2.28 -1.94
CA THR A 25 0.47 1.56 -1.58
C THR A 25 0.96 0.62 -2.67
N ALA A 26 0.11 0.27 -3.64
CA ALA A 26 0.49 -0.54 -4.79
C ALA A 26 1.43 0.20 -5.73
N GLY A 27 2.57 -0.44 -6.02
CA GLY A 27 3.57 0.04 -6.96
C GLY A 27 5.00 -0.11 -6.47
N THR A 28 5.92 0.55 -7.16
CA THR A 28 7.37 0.44 -6.92
C THR A 28 7.86 1.34 -5.80
N GLU A 29 7.08 2.36 -5.43
CA GLU A 29 7.46 3.39 -4.47
C GLU A 29 7.34 2.95 -3.02
N TRP A 30 8.35 3.28 -2.23
CA TRP A 30 8.40 3.01 -0.79
C TRP A 30 7.77 4.17 -0.02
N LEU A 31 6.72 3.89 0.76
CA LEU A 31 5.94 4.91 1.46
C LEU A 31 5.96 4.68 2.96
N THR A 32 6.11 5.76 3.75
CA THR A 32 5.81 5.71 5.18
C THR A 32 4.30 5.71 5.40
N LEU A 33 3.84 5.33 6.60
CA LEU A 33 2.41 5.47 6.96
C LEU A 33 1.91 6.92 6.81
N ARG A 34 2.77 7.90 7.06
CA ARG A 34 2.45 9.32 6.90
C ARG A 34 2.30 9.72 5.43
N ASP A 35 3.12 9.16 4.54
CA ASP A 35 2.99 9.41 3.11
C ASP A 35 1.71 8.79 2.55
N ILE A 36 1.37 7.58 3.01
CA ILE A 36 0.10 6.91 2.65
C ILE A 36 -1.09 7.74 3.13
N GLU A 37 -1.10 8.18 4.39
CA GLU A 37 -2.14 9.04 4.97
C GLU A 37 -2.33 10.34 4.16
N LYS A 38 -1.23 11.04 3.84
CA LYS A 38 -1.28 12.25 3.02
C LYS A 38 -1.82 11.99 1.62
N ARG A 39 -1.44 10.89 0.99
CA ARG A 39 -1.94 10.52 -0.36
C ARG A 39 -3.42 10.18 -0.34
N ILE A 40 -3.86 9.41 0.65
CA ILE A 40 -5.29 9.11 0.84
C ILE A 40 -6.08 10.40 0.97
N GLY A 41 -5.68 11.31 1.86
CA GLY A 41 -6.37 12.58 2.05
C GLY A 41 -6.30 13.57 0.87
N ARG A 42 -5.42 13.33 -0.12
CA ARG A 42 -5.36 14.10 -1.37
C ARG A 42 -6.25 13.51 -2.47
N LEU A 43 -6.35 12.18 -2.52
CA LEU A 43 -7.02 11.45 -3.60
C LEU A 43 -8.47 11.12 -3.30
N PHE A 44 -8.83 11.02 -2.02
CA PHE A 44 -10.15 10.59 -1.58
C PHE A 44 -10.75 11.60 -0.59
N LYS A 45 -12.09 11.62 -0.53
CA LYS A 45 -12.82 12.45 0.44
C LYS A 45 -12.62 11.96 1.88
N ASP A 46 -12.52 10.64 2.04
CA ASP A 46 -12.29 10.01 3.33
C ASP A 46 -10.81 10.08 3.73
N LYS A 47 -10.57 10.28 5.02
CA LYS A 47 -9.23 10.26 5.61
C LYS A 47 -9.06 8.98 6.43
N ASP A 48 -7.90 8.36 6.30
CA ASP A 48 -7.55 7.17 7.06
C ASP A 48 -6.36 7.48 7.97
N THR A 49 -6.46 7.12 9.25
CA THR A 49 -5.38 7.34 10.22
C THR A 49 -4.25 6.33 10.02
N GLN A 50 -3.04 6.67 10.45
CA GLN A 50 -1.89 5.75 10.37
C GLN A 50 -2.13 4.40 11.07
N ALA A 51 -2.90 4.38 12.17
CA ALA A 51 -3.27 3.15 12.87
C ALA A 51 -4.19 2.27 12.01
N ALA A 52 -5.20 2.88 11.37
CA ALA A 52 -6.12 2.20 10.47
C ALA A 52 -5.41 1.67 9.21
N ILE A 53 -4.55 2.49 8.61
CA ILE A 53 -3.69 2.10 7.48
C ILE A 53 -2.82 0.90 7.85
N SER A 54 -2.16 0.95 9.00
CA SER A 54 -1.32 -0.14 9.51
C SER A 54 -2.11 -1.44 9.67
N ALA A 55 -3.36 -1.36 10.15
CA ALA A 55 -4.25 -2.52 10.23
C ALA A 55 -4.57 -3.10 8.86
N ARG A 56 -4.96 -2.28 7.88
CA ARG A 56 -5.26 -2.76 6.52
C ARG A 56 -4.04 -3.39 5.83
N LEU A 57 -2.84 -2.84 6.03
CA LEU A 57 -1.60 -3.44 5.52
C LEU A 57 -1.32 -4.83 6.11
N ARG A 58 -1.83 -5.16 7.30
CA ARG A 58 -1.72 -6.53 7.86
C ARG A 58 -2.72 -7.51 7.25
N GLU A 59 -3.80 -7.02 6.65
CA GLU A 59 -4.85 -7.84 6.01
C GLU A 59 -4.48 -8.29 4.60
N VAL A 60 -3.53 -7.60 3.95
CA VAL A 60 -3.06 -7.96 2.60
C VAL A 60 -2.52 -9.38 2.61
N SER A 61 -2.97 -10.16 1.62
CA SER A 61 -2.68 -11.58 1.49
C SER A 61 -2.40 -11.89 0.02
N PRO A 62 -1.31 -12.61 -0.29
CA PRO A 62 -0.96 -12.97 -1.67
C PRO A 62 -2.08 -13.77 -2.35
N ILE A 63 -2.67 -14.73 -1.62
CA ILE A 63 -3.70 -15.63 -2.15
C ILE A 63 -5.05 -14.91 -2.31
N LYS A 64 -5.48 -14.12 -1.32
CA LYS A 64 -6.82 -13.49 -1.37
C LYS A 64 -6.86 -12.24 -2.23
N HIS A 65 -5.74 -11.51 -2.32
CA HIS A 65 -5.73 -10.18 -2.91
C HIS A 65 -4.79 -10.07 -4.12
N GLY A 66 -3.92 -11.06 -4.37
CA GLY A 66 -2.93 -10.99 -5.46
C GLY A 66 -1.77 -10.04 -5.19
N PHE A 67 -1.55 -9.63 -3.93
CA PHE A 67 -0.46 -8.73 -3.55
C PHE A 67 0.32 -9.24 -2.34
N VAL A 68 1.62 -8.94 -2.35
CA VAL A 68 2.51 -9.11 -1.22
C VAL A 68 2.80 -7.73 -0.63
N LYS A 69 2.68 -7.61 0.69
CA LYS A 69 3.23 -6.46 1.41
C LYS A 69 4.72 -6.65 1.60
N GLU A 70 5.48 -5.73 1.07
CA GLU A 70 6.90 -5.60 1.41
C GLU A 70 7.10 -4.48 2.43
N ARG A 71 8.08 -4.67 3.32
CA ARG A 71 8.45 -3.70 4.35
C ARG A 71 9.96 -3.61 4.42
N ARG A 72 10.47 -2.38 4.45
CA ARG A 72 11.86 -2.10 4.85
C ARG A 72 11.90 -1.06 5.95
N HIS A 73 13.07 -0.86 6.53
CA HIS A 73 13.29 0.20 7.49
C HIS A 73 14.66 0.83 7.31
N GLU A 74 14.76 2.10 7.64
CA GLU A 74 15.99 2.88 7.57
C GLU A 74 16.17 3.65 8.89
N GLN A 75 17.40 4.01 9.23
CA GLN A 75 17.69 4.90 10.35
C GLN A 75 17.77 6.34 9.81
N ILE A 76 16.85 7.20 10.24
CA ILE A 76 16.78 8.60 9.83
C ILE A 76 16.77 9.45 11.09
N ASN A 77 17.77 10.31 11.26
CA ASN A 77 17.95 11.16 12.45
C ASN A 77 17.90 10.35 13.77
N GLY A 78 18.56 9.19 13.78
CA GLY A 78 18.60 8.28 14.94
C GLY A 78 17.29 7.54 15.23
N LYS A 79 16.28 7.64 14.34
CA LYS A 79 15.00 6.96 14.49
C LYS A 79 14.82 5.92 13.40
N ARG A 80 14.31 4.74 13.79
CA ARG A 80 13.90 3.71 12.84
C ARG A 80 12.60 4.12 12.15
N VAL A 81 12.67 4.36 10.84
CA VAL A 81 11.53 4.70 9.98
C VAL A 81 11.18 3.52 9.10
N TYR A 82 9.90 3.14 9.07
CA TYR A 82 9.41 2.03 8.27
C TYR A 82 8.78 2.52 6.97
N PHE A 83 9.04 1.76 5.90
CA PHE A 83 8.49 1.98 4.58
C PHE A 83 7.78 0.72 4.10
N TYR A 84 6.73 0.92 3.33
CA TYR A 84 5.84 -0.12 2.84
C TYR A 84 5.57 0.07 1.35
N ARG A 85 5.40 -1.03 0.65
CA ARG A 85 4.82 -1.07 -0.71
C ARG A 85 4.04 -2.37 -0.90
N LEU A 86 3.10 -2.37 -1.83
CA LEU A 86 2.43 -3.58 -2.29
C LEU A 86 2.89 -3.91 -3.71
N VAL A 87 3.35 -5.13 -3.92
CA VAL A 87 3.77 -5.65 -5.21
C VAL A 87 2.86 -6.81 -5.62
N PRO A 88 2.58 -7.00 -6.93
CA PRO A 88 1.84 -8.16 -7.39
C PRO A 88 2.48 -9.46 -6.89
N PHE A 89 1.65 -10.39 -6.44
CA PHE A 89 2.09 -11.73 -6.15
C PHE A 89 2.24 -12.50 -7.46
N VAL A 90 3.48 -12.84 -7.81
CA VAL A 90 3.78 -13.76 -8.91
C VAL A 90 4.05 -15.11 -8.27
N GLN A 91 3.17 -16.07 -8.49
CA GLN A 91 3.43 -17.45 -8.10
C GLN A 91 4.40 -18.04 -9.13
N GLU A 92 5.67 -18.21 -8.76
CA GLU A 92 6.59 -18.99 -9.57
C GLU A 92 6.09 -20.44 -9.59
N ALA A 93 5.79 -20.95 -10.79
CA ALA A 93 5.49 -22.36 -10.98
C ALA A 93 6.77 -23.14 -10.69
N ALA A 94 6.73 -23.99 -9.68
CA ALA A 94 7.82 -24.88 -9.29
C ALA A 94 8.03 -26.00 -10.32
#